data_AF-A0A7W0STC3-F1
#
_entry.id   AF-A0A7W0STC3-F1
#
_cell.length_a   1.000
_cell.length_b   1.000
_cell.length_c   1.000
_cell.angle_alpha   90.00
_cell.angle_beta   90.00
_cell.angle_gamma   90.00
#
_symmetry.space_group_name_H-M   'P 1'
#
loop_
_entity.id
_entity.type
_entity.pdbx_description
1 polymer ?
#
loop_
_entity_poly.entity_id
_entity_poly.type
_entity_poly.pdbx_seq_one_letter_code
_entity_poly.pdbx_strand_id
1 'polypeptide(L)'
;MGTVVSVEDHPGARAPSYRLTIDFGRNGRRESTIPAPHYTREDLLDRQVVCVTAEDEITVLTAHSHGRGLILIEPAGEVENGSPVA
;
A
#
# COMPACT_ATOMS: atom_id res chain seq x y z
N MET A 1 -3.95 -8.82 -3.59
CA MET A 1 -2.52 -8.45 -3.73
C MET A 1 -2.36 -7.39 -4.81
N GLY A 2 -1.50 -6.40 -4.62
CA GLY A 2 -1.16 -5.44 -5.67
C GLY A 2 0.24 -4.84 -5.49
N THR A 3 0.77 -4.24 -6.55
CA THR A 3 2.10 -3.58 -6.55
C THR A 3 1.93 -2.08 -6.56
N VAL A 4 2.68 -1.37 -5.72
CA VAL A 4 2.74 0.10 -5.75
C VAL A 4 3.48 0.55 -7.00
N VAL A 5 2.81 1.28 -7.89
CA VAL A 5 3.36 1.77 -9.18
C VAL A 5 3.57 3.29 -9.20
N SER A 6 3.02 3.99 -8.21
CA SER A 6 3.27 5.43 -7.99
C SER A 6 3.15 5.74 -6.51
N VAL A 7 3.96 6.69 -6.07
CA VAL A 7 3.99 7.21 -4.71
C VAL A 7 4.06 8.72 -4.84
N GLU A 8 3.12 9.43 -4.23
CA GLU A 8 3.05 10.89 -4.27
C GLU A 8 2.92 11.43 -2.86
N ASP A 9 3.53 12.58 -2.60
CA ASP A 9 3.31 13.29 -1.34
C ASP A 9 1.83 13.64 -1.19
N HIS A 10 1.31 13.53 0.04
CA HIS A 10 -0.05 13.95 0.35
C HIS A 10 -0.02 15.32 1.04
N PRO A 11 -0.06 16.43 0.27
CA PRO A 11 0.06 17.78 0.84
C PRO A 11 -1.13 18.10 1.75
N GLY A 12 -0.84 18.76 2.87
CA GLY A 12 -1.86 19.17 3.85
C GLY A 12 -2.13 18.14 4.97
N ALA A 13 -1.46 17.00 4.95
CA ALA A 13 -1.54 16.03 6.02
C ALA A 13 -0.88 16.53 7.32
N ARG A 14 -1.49 16.20 8.47
CA ARG A 14 -0.97 16.54 9.81
C ARG A 14 0.33 15.79 10.15
N ALA A 15 0.59 14.67 9.48
CA ALA A 15 1.75 13.81 9.66
C ALA A 15 2.22 13.27 8.29
N PRO A 16 3.46 12.75 8.16
CA PRO A 16 3.96 12.20 6.90
C PRO A 16 3.03 11.11 6.35
N SER A 17 2.53 11.33 5.14
CA SER A 17 1.66 10.39 4.44
C SER A 17 1.87 10.48 2.93
N TYR A 18 1.67 9.36 2.25
CA TYR A 18 1.75 9.26 0.81
C TYR A 18 0.42 8.82 0.21
N ARG A 19 0.12 9.35 -0.97
CA ARG A 19 -0.87 8.79 -1.88
C ARG A 19 -0.18 7.77 -2.76
N LEU A 20 -0.64 6.52 -2.71
CA LEU A 20 -0.13 5.42 -3.49
C LEU A 20 -1.08 5.12 -4.65
N THR A 21 -0.55 4.81 -5.82
CA THR A 21 -1.29 4.11 -6.87
C THR A 21 -0.85 2.65 -6.88
N ILE A 22 -1.80 1.72 -6.74
CA ILE A 22 -1.55 0.29 -6.63
C ILE A 22 -2.18 -0.42 -7.83
N ASP A 23 -1.40 -1.27 -8.47
CA ASP A 23 -1.79 -2.08 -9.62
C ASP A 23 -2.27 -3.47 -9.17
N PHE A 24 -3.53 -3.79 -9.47
CA PHE A 24 -4.16 -5.09 -9.20
C PHE A 24 -4.32 -5.92 -10.49
N GLY A 25 -3.51 -5.66 -11.52
CA GLY A 25 -3.52 -6.41 -12.77
C GLY A 25 -4.85 -6.24 -13.51
N ARG A 26 -5.55 -7.35 -13.73
CA ARG A 26 -6.87 -7.34 -14.42
C ARG A 26 -7.94 -6.52 -13.69
N ASN A 27 -7.76 -6.28 -12.39
CA ASN A 27 -8.69 -5.51 -11.56
C ASN A 27 -8.41 -3.99 -11.64
N GLY A 28 -7.43 -3.57 -12.44
CA GLY A 28 -7.10 -2.18 -12.68
C GLY A 28 -6.23 -1.57 -11.57
N ARG A 29 -6.06 -0.26 -11.64
CA ARG A 29 -5.28 0.53 -10.67
C ARG A 29 -6.21 1.29 -9.74
N ARG A 30 -5.84 1.37 -8.46
CA ARG A 30 -6.59 2.13 -7.46
C ARG A 30 -5.65 2.94 -6.56
N GLU A 31 -6.16 4.03 -6.02
CA GLU A 31 -5.40 4.91 -5.13
C GLU A 31 -5.72 4.62 -3.66
N SER A 32 -4.72 4.72 -2.79
CA SER A 32 -4.88 4.65 -1.34
C SER A 32 -3.93 5.63 -0.67
N THR A 33 -4.37 6.31 0.38
CA THR A 33 -3.49 7.19 1.17
C THR A 33 -3.08 6.48 2.44
N ILE A 34 -1.78 6.39 2.70
CA ILE A 34 -1.24 5.73 3.90
C ILE A 34 -0.39 6.70 4.73
N PRO A 35 -0.46 6.62 6.07
CA PRO A 35 0.58 7.19 6.91
C PRO A 35 1.89 6.45 6.66
N ALA A 36 2.97 7.20 6.41
CA ALA A 36 4.27 6.64 6.08
C ALA A 36 5.38 7.27 6.95
N PRO A 37 5.27 7.22 8.29
CA PRO A 37 6.26 7.85 9.16
C PRO A 37 7.65 7.20 9.10
N HIS A 38 7.74 5.98 8.56
CA HIS A 38 8.96 5.15 8.54
C HIS A 38 9.29 4.57 7.16
N TYR A 39 8.64 5.07 6.11
CA TYR A 39 8.88 4.63 4.74
C TYR A 39 9.26 5.83 3.91
N THR A 40 10.27 5.68 3.07
CA THR A 40 10.60 6.61 2.00
C THR A 40 9.78 6.29 0.76
N ARG A 41 9.83 7.15 -0.25
CA ARG A 41 9.21 6.90 -1.55
C ARG A 41 9.80 5.64 -2.20
N GLU A 42 11.11 5.50 -2.08
CA GLU A 42 11.90 4.40 -2.63
C GLU A 42 11.60 3.06 -1.94
N ASP A 43 11.27 3.07 -0.64
CA ASP A 43 10.88 1.87 0.10
C ASP A 43 9.51 1.31 -0.32
N LEU A 44 8.68 2.15 -0.97
CA LEU A 44 7.30 1.85 -1.33
C LEU A 44 7.14 1.52 -2.80
N LEU A 45 7.89 2.17 -3.68
CA LEU A 45 7.81 1.92 -5.12
C LEU A 45 8.16 0.45 -5.43
N ASP A 46 7.43 -0.15 -6.37
CA ASP A 46 7.56 -1.54 -6.80
C ASP A 46 7.31 -2.60 -5.70
N ARG A 47 6.86 -2.19 -4.52
CA ARG A 47 6.57 -3.10 -3.42
C ARG A 47 5.20 -3.76 -3.58
N GLN A 48 5.13 -5.06 -3.28
CA GLN A 48 3.85 -5.76 -3.16
C GLN A 48 3.21 -5.54 -1.79
N VAL A 49 1.92 -5.20 -1.79
CA VAL A 49 1.14 -4.94 -0.58
C VAL A 49 -0.16 -5.74 -0.56
N VAL A 50 -0.58 -6.09 0.66
CA VAL A 50 -1.92 -6.60 0.92
C VAL A 50 -2.87 -5.42 1.03
N CYS A 51 -4.01 -5.50 0.34
CA CYS A 51 -5.07 -4.48 0.42
C CYS A 51 -6.42 -5.14 0.68
N VAL A 52 -7.26 -4.47 1.45
CA VAL A 52 -8.70 -4.75 1.51
C VAL A 52 -9.39 -3.87 0.47
N THR A 53 -10.24 -4.49 -0.35
CA THR A 53 -10.98 -3.81 -1.42
C THR A 53 -12.44 -3.67 -1.04
N ALA A 54 -12.97 -2.45 -1.06
CA ALA A 54 -14.40 -2.13 -1.04
C ALA A 54 -14.87 -1.64 -2.42
N GLU A 55 -16.15 -1.29 -2.58
CA GLU A 55 -16.69 -0.83 -3.89
C GLU A 55 -15.88 0.35 -4.45
N ASP A 56 -15.70 1.40 -3.66
CA ASP A 56 -15.08 2.66 -4.11
C ASP A 56 -13.71 2.95 -3.49
N GLU A 57 -13.27 2.15 -2.52
CA GLU A 57 -12.04 2.42 -1.76
C GLU A 57 -11.17 1.17 -1.63
N ILE A 58 -9.86 1.39 -1.47
CA ILE A 58 -8.92 0.37 -1.06
C ILE A 58 -8.15 0.83 0.18
N THR A 59 -7.88 -0.10 1.08
CA THR A 59 -7.06 0.13 2.28
C THR A 59 -5.87 -0.80 2.27
N VAL A 60 -4.66 -0.23 2.31
CA VAL A 60 -3.42 -1.01 2.47
C VAL A 60 -3.37 -1.56 3.89
N LEU A 61 -3.17 -2.87 4.02
CA LEU A 61 -3.14 -3.54 5.30
C LEU A 61 -1.76 -3.39 5.96
N THR A 62 -1.76 -3.02 7.24
CA THR A 62 -0.55 -2.84 8.05
C THR A 62 -0.70 -3.51 9.41
N ALA A 63 0.41 -4.03 9.93
CA ALA A 63 0.51 -4.44 11.32
C ALA A 63 1.00 -3.27 12.19
N HIS A 64 0.38 -3.09 13.35
CA HIS A 64 0.86 -2.15 14.36
C HIS A 64 1.92 -2.82 15.24
N SER A 65 3.19 -2.53 14.98
CA SER A 65 4.31 -2.98 15.82
C SER A 65 4.50 -2.06 17.02
N HIS A 66 4.68 -2.63 18.21
CA HIS A 66 4.89 -1.88 19.46
C HIS A 66 6.09 -0.92 19.43
N GLY A 67 7.15 -1.24 18.68
CA GLY A 67 8.39 -0.43 18.65
C GLY A 67 8.68 0.23 17.32
N ARG A 68 7.99 -0.14 16.24
CA ARG A 68 8.27 0.31 14.87
C ARG A 68 7.08 0.97 14.17
N GLY A 69 5.96 1.13 14.87
CA GLY A 69 4.76 1.73 14.29
C GLY A 69 4.13 0.84 13.23
N LEU A 70 3.66 1.45 12.14
CA LEU A 70 3.00 0.75 11.05
C LEU A 70 3.99 -0.03 10.20
N ILE A 71 3.73 -1.33 10.02
CA ILE A 71 4.50 -2.23 9.15
C ILE A 71 3.60 -2.73 8.04
N LEU A 72 3.99 -2.53 6.78
CA LEU A 72 3.30 -3.07 5.61
C LEU A 72 3.29 -4.60 5.64
N ILE A 73 2.16 -5.19 5.25
CA ILE A 73 2.04 -6.63 5.06
C ILE A 73 2.25 -6.94 3.58
N GLU A 74 3.18 -7.85 3.33
CA GLU A 74 3.61 -8.30 2.01
C GLU A 74 3.54 -9.83 1.91
N PRO A 75 3.43 -10.40 0.71
CA PRO A 75 3.42 -11.84 0.54
C PRO A 75 4.83 -12.39 0.80
N ALA A 76 4.93 -13.65 1.26
CA ALA A 76 6.23 -14.29 1.49
C ALA A 76 7.05 -14.52 0.20
N GLY A 77 6.41 -14.41 -0.97
CA GLY A 77 7.04 -14.45 -2.28
C GLY A 77 6.17 -13.74 -3.31
N GLU A 78 6.72 -13.49 -4.50
CA GLU A 78 5.98 -12.78 -5.54
C GLU A 78 4.75 -13.58 -6.00
N VAL A 79 3.65 -12.85 -6.18
CA VAL A 79 2.36 -13.39 -6.66
C VAL A 79 1.74 -12.42 -7.67
N GLU A 80 0.80 -12.90 -8.48
CA GLU A 80 0.15 -12.06 -9.47
C GLU A 80 -0.65 -10.91 -8.83
N ASN A 81 -0.58 -9.74 -9.47
CA ASN A 81 -1.42 -8.61 -9.08
C ASN A 81 -2.90 -8.95 -9.29
N GLY A 82 -3.71 -8.65 -8.28
CA GLY A 82 -5.12 -9.04 -8.19
C GLY A 82 -5.37 -10.39 -7.51
N SER A 83 -4.34 -11.14 -7.10
CA SER A 83 -4.54 -12.40 -6.37
C SER A 83 -5.28 -12.19 -5.04
N PRO A 84 -6.35 -12.96 -4.76
CA PRO A 84 -7.09 -12.84 -3.51
C PRO A 84 -6.25 -13.37 -2.34
N VAL A 85 -6.48 -12.81 -1.16
CA VAL A 85 -5.92 -13.31 0.11
C VAL A 85 -6.96 -14.24 0.75
N ALA A 86 -6.52 -15.38 1.29
CA ALA A 86 -7.37 -16.41 1.88
C ALA A 86 -7.02 -16.64 3.36
#